data_AF-A0A7V8YIG0-F1
#
_entry.id   AF-A0A7V8YIG0-F1
#
_cell.length_a   1.000
_cell.length_b   1.000
_cell.length_c   1.000
_cell.angle_alpha   90.00
_cell.angle_beta   90.00
_cell.angle_gamma   90.00
#
_symmetry.space_group_name_H-M   'P 1'
#
loop_
_entity.id
_entity.type
_entity.pdbx_description
1 polymer ?
#
loop_
_entity_poly.entity_id
_entity_poly.type
_entity_poly.pdbx_seq_one_letter_code
_entity_poly.pdbx_strand_id
1 'polypeptide(L)'
;MCAEVARATVAKQRRGAQWRFAVTDSAGYLVLAGAIRRRPRVPVEDSARDAGCRGGVVEIHVPAALLDELTAASAGGPWTGVVADIAAQYADRENMLARLDTRPGDRYARGALARHVQVRDRTCCHAGCRRPARKSDLDHTWDHGSGGRTTQGNIDPCCPRHHLYKHELGWRLRQPEPGHFEWTSPLRRQYRTRGEPISPPLCSLPRVIPEPAPPEPALAVHPPDDQPTILRLPPPETAPQPPPAPTAPTGSAYDLPPF
;
A
#
# COMPACT_ATOMS: atom_id res chain seq x y z
N MET A 1 -8.90 -6.38 -4.06
CA MET A 1 -8.78 -7.34 -2.94
C MET A 1 -7.72 -6.93 -1.89
N CYS A 2 -6.43 -6.74 -2.23
CA CYS A 2 -5.40 -6.38 -1.23
C CYS A 2 -5.58 -5.01 -0.55
N ALA A 3 -6.06 -3.99 -1.28
CA ALA A 3 -6.24 -2.64 -0.72
C ALA A 3 -7.35 -2.57 0.34
N GLU A 4 -8.40 -3.39 0.21
CA GLU A 4 -9.53 -3.41 1.13
C GLU A 4 -9.20 -4.16 2.43
N VAL A 5 -8.49 -5.29 2.32
CA VAL A 5 -7.92 -6.01 3.46
C VAL A 5 -6.94 -5.11 4.21
N ALA A 6 -6.06 -4.38 3.50
CA ALA A 6 -5.15 -3.41 4.13
C ALA A 6 -5.91 -2.29 4.86
N ARG A 7 -6.98 -1.74 4.27
CA ARG A 7 -7.85 -0.75 4.92
C ARG A 7 -8.52 -1.30 6.18
N ALA A 8 -9.06 -2.51 6.13
CA ALA A 8 -9.68 -3.18 7.27
C ALA A 8 -8.68 -3.48 8.40
N THR A 9 -7.49 -4.00 8.08
CA THR A 9 -6.42 -4.25 9.07
C THR A 9 -5.93 -2.95 9.70
N VAL A 10 -5.76 -1.89 8.91
CA VAL A 10 -5.36 -0.56 9.40
C VAL A 10 -6.40 0.03 10.36
N ALA A 11 -7.69 -0.16 10.08
CA ALA A 11 -8.77 0.27 10.97
C ALA A 11 -8.75 -0.46 12.33
N LYS A 12 -8.26 -1.71 12.37
CA LYS A 12 -8.09 -2.51 13.60
C LYS A 12 -6.83 -2.17 14.41
N GLN A 13 -5.79 -1.63 13.77
CA GLN A 13 -4.50 -1.29 14.40
C GLN A 13 -4.47 0.07 15.12
N ARG A 14 -5.62 0.55 15.62
CA ARG A 14 -5.74 1.89 16.23
C ARG A 14 -5.00 2.04 17.56
N ARG A 15 -4.81 0.96 18.31
CA ARG A 15 -4.20 0.99 19.65
C ARG A 15 -2.89 0.19 19.64
N GLY A 16 -1.78 0.87 19.97
CA GLY A 16 -0.46 0.24 20.13
C GLY A 16 0.37 0.02 18.86
N ALA A 17 -0.18 0.25 17.65
CA ALA A 17 0.61 0.19 16.42
C ALA A 17 1.43 1.47 16.20
N GLN A 18 2.67 1.29 15.73
CA GLN A 18 3.52 2.40 15.30
C GLN A 18 3.19 2.76 13.85
N TRP A 19 2.87 4.02 13.60
CA TRP A 19 2.59 4.50 12.25
C TRP A 19 3.73 5.36 11.76
N ARG A 20 4.19 5.08 10.56
CA ARG A 20 5.36 5.70 9.94
C ARG A 20 5.05 6.02 8.49
N PHE A 21 5.78 6.96 7.94
CA PHE A 21 5.73 7.28 6.53
C PHE A 21 7.12 7.29 5.92
N ALA A 22 7.17 7.09 4.61
CA ALA A 22 8.32 7.37 3.76
C ALA A 22 7.81 8.20 2.57
N VAL A 23 8.27 9.45 2.48
CA VAL A 23 8.09 10.26 1.28
C VAL A 23 9.22 9.95 0.32
N THR A 24 8.89 9.66 -0.93
CA THR A 24 9.84 9.28 -1.97
C THR A 24 9.92 10.31 -3.10
N ASP A 25 11.05 10.33 -3.82
CA ASP A 25 11.18 11.05 -5.08
C ASP A 25 10.44 10.32 -6.22
N SER A 26 10.49 10.87 -7.43
CA SER A 26 9.86 10.26 -8.61
C SER A 26 10.46 8.90 -9.01
N ALA A 27 11.68 8.61 -8.59
CA ALA A 27 12.37 7.34 -8.84
C ALA A 27 12.14 6.33 -7.70
N GLY A 28 11.39 6.69 -6.65
CA GLY A 28 11.03 5.81 -5.54
C GLY A 28 12.04 5.81 -4.39
N TYR A 29 13.02 6.70 -4.37
CA TYR A 29 14.03 6.77 -3.31
C TYR A 29 13.59 7.70 -2.18
N LEU A 30 14.06 7.40 -0.97
CA LEU A 30 13.65 8.14 0.23
C LEU A 30 14.07 9.61 0.16
N VAL A 31 13.12 10.50 0.42
CA VAL A 31 13.38 11.92 0.71
C VAL A 31 13.24 12.19 2.20
N LEU A 32 12.19 11.67 2.84
CA LEU A 32 11.94 11.86 4.27
C LEU A 32 11.20 10.66 4.86
N ALA A 33 11.70 10.14 5.97
CA ALA A 33 10.97 9.16 6.79
C ALA A 33 10.65 9.76 8.15
N GLY A 34 9.45 9.47 8.66
CA GLY A 34 9.00 9.99 9.95
C GLY A 34 7.90 9.16 10.60
N ALA A 35 7.44 9.62 11.75
CA ALA A 35 6.31 9.03 12.45
C ALA A 35 5.03 9.80 12.10
N ILE A 36 3.93 9.07 11.89
CA ILE A 36 2.62 9.68 11.68
C ILE A 36 1.99 9.93 13.05
N ARG A 37 1.64 11.20 13.31
CA ARG A 37 1.08 11.72 14.56
C ARG A 37 -0.45 11.66 14.57
N ARG A 38 -1.08 11.54 13.40
CA ARG A 38 -2.54 11.43 13.23
C ARG A 38 -2.98 10.01 12.86
N ARG A 39 -4.28 9.73 12.96
CA ARG A 39 -4.88 8.44 12.58
C ARG A 39 -6.14 8.69 11.74
N PRO A 40 -6.53 7.77 10.84
CA PRO A 40 -7.73 7.94 10.05
C PRO A 40 -8.97 7.98 10.94
N ARG A 41 -9.91 8.87 10.70
CA ARG A 41 -11.20 8.94 11.41
C ARG A 41 -12.19 8.03 10.71
N VAL A 42 -12.25 6.74 11.05
CA VAL A 42 -13.29 5.85 10.53
C VAL A 42 -14.53 6.03 11.41
N PRO A 43 -15.73 6.20 10.84
CA PRO A 43 -16.98 6.17 11.61
C PRO A 43 -17.01 4.89 12.43
N VAL A 44 -17.32 4.99 13.72
CA VAL A 44 -17.47 3.80 14.57
C VAL A 44 -18.78 3.15 14.16
N GLU A 45 -18.74 2.14 13.31
CA GLU A 45 -19.82 1.15 13.30
C GLU A 45 -19.63 0.30 14.55
N ASP A 46 -20.69 0.16 15.35
CA ASP A 46 -20.78 -0.68 16.55
C ASP A 46 -20.67 -2.16 16.16
N SER A 47 -19.51 -2.58 15.67
CA SER A 47 -19.25 -3.95 15.27
C SER A 47 -18.19 -4.55 16.19
N ALA A 48 -18.72 -5.24 17.20
CA ALA A 48 -18.09 -6.28 18.00
C ALA A 48 -16.84 -5.89 18.81
N ARG A 49 -16.70 -6.54 19.97
CA ARG A 49 -15.48 -6.58 20.78
C ARG A 49 -14.36 -7.24 19.96
N ASP A 50 -13.77 -6.51 19.01
CA ASP A 50 -12.72 -7.02 18.13
C ASP A 50 -11.46 -7.19 18.97
N ALA A 51 -10.94 -8.41 19.00
CA ALA A 51 -9.76 -8.79 19.76
C ALA A 51 -8.58 -7.96 19.25
N GLY A 52 -8.34 -6.82 19.91
CA GLY A 52 -7.39 -5.82 19.45
C GLY A 52 -6.03 -6.44 19.16
N CYS A 53 -5.55 -6.29 17.94
CA CYS A 53 -4.19 -6.68 17.59
C CYS A 53 -3.24 -5.79 18.41
N ARG A 54 -2.63 -6.33 19.46
CA ARG A 54 -1.62 -5.58 20.24
C ARG A 54 -0.36 -5.45 19.38
N GLY A 55 -0.18 -4.26 18.80
CA GLY A 55 1.05 -3.91 18.09
C GLY A 55 0.99 -4.09 16.57
N GLY A 56 2.11 -3.77 15.93
CA GLY A 56 2.24 -3.70 14.48
C GLY A 56 2.92 -2.41 14.03
N VAL A 57 3.41 -2.40 12.79
CA VAL A 57 3.90 -1.19 12.12
C VAL A 57 3.07 -0.96 10.87
N VAL A 58 2.44 0.19 10.78
CA VAL A 58 1.83 0.70 9.55
C VAL A 58 2.84 1.63 8.91
N GLU A 59 3.27 1.33 7.69
CA GLU A 59 4.18 2.18 6.92
C GLU A 59 3.47 2.63 5.65
N ILE A 60 3.39 3.95 5.46
CA ILE A 60 2.74 4.58 4.30
C ILE A 60 3.83 5.15 3.40
N HIS A 61 3.86 4.71 2.14
CA HIS A 61 4.78 5.24 1.13
C HIS A 61 4.05 6.23 0.25
N VAL A 62 4.58 7.45 0.14
CA VAL A 62 3.96 8.54 -0.61
C VAL A 62 4.98 9.20 -1.51
N PRO A 63 4.86 9.12 -2.84
CA PRO A 63 5.67 9.92 -3.72
C PRO A 63 5.39 11.41 -3.51
N ALA A 64 6.45 12.22 -3.40
CA ALA A 64 6.33 13.65 -3.11
C ALA A 64 5.44 14.38 -4.13
N ALA A 65 5.54 14.01 -5.41
CA ALA A 65 4.75 14.59 -6.49
C ALA A 65 3.23 14.35 -6.34
N LEU A 66 2.80 13.38 -5.54
CA LEU A 66 1.39 13.07 -5.32
C LEU A 66 0.84 13.66 -4.02
N LEU A 67 1.65 14.35 -3.21
CA LEU A 67 1.21 14.84 -1.90
C LEU A 67 0.09 15.88 -2.01
N ASP A 68 0.17 16.80 -2.97
CA ASP A 68 -0.86 17.83 -3.17
C ASP A 68 -2.18 17.21 -3.67
N GLU A 69 -2.09 16.30 -4.64
CA GLU A 69 -3.24 15.55 -5.15
C GLU A 69 -3.91 14.72 -4.05
N LEU A 70 -3.13 14.01 -3.23
CA LEU A 70 -3.65 13.24 -2.09
C LEU A 70 -4.25 14.14 -1.01
N THR A 71 -3.69 15.33 -0.81
CA THR A 71 -4.22 16.31 0.14
C THR A 71 -5.60 16.77 -0.32
N ALA A 72 -5.75 17.12 -1.60
CA ALA A 72 -7.04 17.47 -2.19
C ALA A 72 -8.04 16.31 -2.17
N ALA A 73 -7.62 15.12 -2.62
CA ALA A 73 -8.47 13.93 -2.70
C ALA A 73 -8.92 13.40 -1.32
N SER A 74 -8.16 13.66 -0.27
CA SER A 74 -8.50 13.24 1.09
C SER A 74 -9.37 14.24 1.84
N ALA A 75 -9.58 15.45 1.32
CA ALA A 75 -10.26 16.55 2.00
C ALA A 75 -11.66 16.17 2.47
N GLY A 76 -11.96 16.46 3.75
CA GLY A 76 -13.23 16.10 4.39
C GLY A 76 -13.39 14.61 4.70
N GLY A 77 -12.49 13.76 4.20
CA GLY A 77 -12.54 12.31 4.38
C GLY A 77 -11.80 11.81 5.63
N PRO A 78 -11.92 10.50 5.92
CA PRO A 78 -11.33 9.85 7.08
C PRO A 78 -9.79 10.00 7.15
N TRP A 79 -9.12 10.16 6.02
CA TRP A 79 -7.66 10.23 5.91
C TRP A 79 -7.09 11.66 5.94
N THR A 80 -7.93 12.70 5.91
CA THR A 80 -7.49 14.13 5.86
C THR A 80 -6.35 14.42 6.83
N GLY A 81 -6.52 14.03 8.10
CA GLY A 81 -5.53 14.33 9.14
C GLY A 81 -4.20 13.59 8.98
N VAL A 82 -4.22 12.38 8.39
CA VAL A 82 -2.99 11.61 8.14
C VAL A 82 -2.20 12.24 6.98
N VAL A 83 -2.89 12.56 5.87
CA VAL A 83 -2.25 13.15 4.70
C VAL A 83 -1.71 14.54 5.02
N ALA A 84 -2.49 15.39 5.70
CA ALA A 84 -2.03 16.72 6.13
C ALA A 84 -0.83 16.66 7.07
N ASP A 85 -0.74 15.65 7.94
CA ASP A 85 0.40 15.45 8.83
C ASP A 85 1.68 15.07 8.07
N ILE A 86 1.57 14.22 7.04
CA ILE A 86 2.70 13.85 6.18
C ILE A 86 3.13 15.07 5.35
N ALA A 87 2.18 15.79 4.73
CA ALA A 87 2.45 16.98 3.93
C ALA A 87 3.16 18.08 4.75
N ALA A 88 2.68 18.36 5.97
CA ALA A 88 3.31 19.34 6.85
C ALA A 88 4.74 18.95 7.26
N GLN A 89 4.98 17.66 7.56
CA GLN A 89 6.34 17.17 7.88
C GLN A 89 7.26 17.23 6.65
N TYR A 90 6.74 16.96 5.45
CA TYR A 90 7.49 17.08 4.21
C TYR A 90 7.84 18.54 3.85
N ALA A 91 6.94 19.48 4.16
CA ALA A 91 7.24 20.91 4.03
C ALA A 91 8.40 21.33 4.96
N ASP A 92 8.48 20.76 6.17
CA ASP A 92 9.56 20.99 7.16
C ASP A 92 10.78 20.05 6.98
N ARG A 93 10.91 19.37 5.83
CA ARG A 93 11.88 18.27 5.65
C ARG A 93 13.33 18.68 5.94
N GLU A 94 13.74 19.89 5.59
CA GLU A 94 15.13 20.36 5.79
C GLU A 94 15.48 20.38 7.28
N ASN A 95 14.60 20.96 8.11
CA ASN A 95 14.77 20.97 9.56
C ASN A 95 14.68 19.56 10.16
N MET A 96 13.78 18.71 9.64
CA MET A 96 13.67 17.33 10.09
C MET A 96 14.92 16.50 9.79
N LEU A 97 15.51 16.66 8.61
CA LEU A 97 16.76 16.02 8.21
C LEU A 97 17.93 16.56 9.04
N ALA A 98 18.03 17.87 9.25
CA ALA A 98 19.06 18.46 10.10
C ALA A 98 19.00 17.93 11.55
N ARG A 99 17.80 17.65 12.07
CA ARG A 99 17.62 17.07 13.42
C ARG A 99 18.20 15.66 13.56
N LEU A 100 18.36 14.91 12.46
CA LEU A 100 18.97 13.57 12.49
C LEU A 100 20.43 13.61 12.91
N ASP A 101 21.13 14.71 12.61
CA ASP A 101 22.56 14.88 12.81
C ASP A 101 22.91 15.66 14.09
N THR A 102 21.94 15.81 15.01
CA THR A 102 22.10 16.61 16.25
C THR A 102 23.00 15.99 17.30
N ARG A 103 23.37 14.72 17.15
CA ARG A 103 24.25 14.00 18.09
C ARG A 103 25.46 13.38 17.38
N PRO A 104 26.32 14.19 16.75
CA PRO A 104 27.42 13.69 15.94
C PRO A 104 28.49 12.96 16.76
N GLY A 105 28.56 13.20 18.07
CA GLY A 105 29.53 12.55 18.97
C GLY A 105 29.11 11.18 19.50
N ASP A 106 27.84 10.78 19.34
CA ASP A 106 27.34 9.50 19.86
C ASP A 106 28.11 8.33 19.22
N ARG A 107 28.45 7.28 19.99
CA ARG A 107 29.15 6.12 19.42
C ARG A 107 28.29 5.28 18.47
N TYR A 108 26.97 5.37 18.60
CA TYR A 108 26.04 4.52 17.84
C TYR A 108 24.86 5.35 17.33
N ALA A 109 24.45 5.12 16.09
CA ALA A 109 23.21 5.67 15.57
C ALA A 109 22.00 5.08 16.31
N ARG A 110 21.09 5.94 16.78
CA ARG A 110 19.89 5.54 17.55
C ARG A 110 18.68 6.36 17.12
N GLY A 111 17.49 5.94 17.57
CA GLY A 111 16.26 6.73 17.46
C GLY A 111 15.89 7.07 16.01
N ALA A 112 15.72 8.36 15.73
CA ALA A 112 15.29 8.86 14.42
C ALA A 112 16.35 8.62 13.33
N LEU A 113 17.63 8.89 13.62
CA LEU A 113 18.73 8.65 12.67
C LEU A 113 18.81 7.18 12.26
N ALA A 114 18.84 6.28 13.23
CA ALA A 114 18.88 4.83 12.96
C ALA A 114 17.71 4.37 12.09
N ARG A 115 16.50 4.83 12.42
CA ARG A 115 15.30 4.50 11.64
C ARG A 115 15.35 5.08 10.23
N HIS A 116 15.81 6.32 10.08
CA HIS A 116 15.93 6.97 8.78
C HIS A 116 16.89 6.19 7.87
N VAL A 117 18.09 5.86 8.36
CA VAL A 117 19.09 5.06 7.63
C VAL A 117 18.52 3.69 7.25
N GLN A 118 17.85 2.99 8.17
CA GLN A 118 17.25 1.69 7.90
C GLN A 118 16.18 1.72 6.82
N VAL A 119 15.36 2.78 6.78
CA VAL A 119 14.33 2.97 5.75
C VAL A 119 14.97 3.36 4.42
N ARG A 120 15.98 4.23 4.43
CA ARG A 120 16.70 4.69 3.23
C ARG A 120 17.41 3.55 2.51
N ASP A 121 18.21 2.79 3.25
CA ASP A 121 19.17 1.87 2.65
C ASP A 121 18.62 0.45 2.51
N ARG A 122 17.61 0.08 3.31
CA ARG A 122 16.81 -1.17 3.28
C ARG A 122 17.57 -2.47 3.54
N THR A 123 18.77 -2.60 2.99
CA THR A 123 19.66 -3.74 3.10
C THR A 123 21.07 -3.29 3.47
N CYS A 124 21.96 -4.26 3.70
CA CYS A 124 23.38 -4.00 3.85
C CYS A 124 23.92 -3.25 2.62
N CYS A 125 24.78 -2.26 2.86
CA CYS A 125 25.33 -1.37 1.84
C CYS A 125 26.30 -2.06 0.86
N HIS A 126 26.79 -3.26 1.16
CA HIS A 126 27.72 -3.97 0.29
C HIS A 126 27.03 -4.52 -0.97
N ALA A 127 27.74 -4.49 -2.10
CA ALA A 127 27.21 -4.87 -3.40
C ALA A 127 26.59 -6.28 -3.39
N GLY A 128 25.34 -6.38 -3.86
CA GLY A 128 24.59 -7.63 -3.95
C GLY A 128 24.12 -8.21 -2.61
N CYS A 129 24.39 -7.57 -1.47
CA CYS A 129 23.92 -8.07 -0.18
C CYS A 129 22.44 -7.74 0.04
N ARG A 130 21.63 -8.77 0.30
CA ARG A 130 20.20 -8.60 0.60
C ARG A 130 19.86 -8.70 2.09
N ARG A 131 20.85 -8.70 2.99
CA ARG A 131 20.58 -8.76 4.43
C ARG A 131 19.83 -7.48 4.83
N PRO A 132 18.66 -7.56 5.49
CA PRO A 132 17.90 -6.37 5.87
C PRO A 132 18.70 -5.42 6.77
N ALA A 133 18.56 -4.11 6.56
CA ALA A 133 19.23 -3.07 7.35
C ALA A 133 18.87 -3.18 8.84
N ARG A 134 17.62 -3.51 9.15
CA ARG A 134 17.14 -3.76 10.54
C ARG A 134 17.82 -4.95 11.25
N LYS A 135 18.50 -5.83 10.50
CA LYS A 135 19.26 -6.99 11.01
C LYS A 135 20.77 -6.77 10.85
N SER A 136 21.19 -5.60 10.40
CA SER A 136 22.58 -5.23 10.17
C SER A 136 22.98 -4.20 11.23
N ASP A 137 24.27 -4.11 11.49
CA ASP A 137 24.80 -3.08 12.36
C ASP A 137 24.76 -1.74 11.62
N LEU A 138 24.59 -0.65 12.35
CA LEU A 138 24.72 0.70 11.80
C LEU A 138 26.15 1.16 12.06
N ASP A 139 27.02 0.89 11.10
CA ASP A 139 28.46 1.17 11.16
C ASP A 139 28.76 2.56 10.59
N HIS A 140 29.92 3.09 10.95
CA HIS A 140 30.40 4.34 10.39
C HIS A 140 31.21 4.10 9.11
N THR A 141 30.99 4.84 8.03
CA THR A 141 31.85 4.69 6.84
C THR A 141 33.25 5.24 7.05
N TRP A 142 33.37 6.38 7.74
CA TRP A 142 34.58 6.89 8.35
C TRP A 142 34.55 6.59 9.84
N ASP A 143 35.50 5.78 10.29
CA ASP A 143 35.52 5.23 11.66
C ASP A 143 35.36 6.29 12.74
N HIS A 144 34.45 6.03 13.68
CA HIS A 144 34.18 6.90 14.83
C HIS A 144 35.44 7.16 15.67
N GLY A 145 36.25 6.11 15.92
CA GLY A 145 37.52 6.23 16.65
C GLY A 145 38.58 7.09 15.94
N SER A 146 38.40 7.36 14.65
CA SER A 146 39.26 8.23 13.85
C SER A 146 38.64 9.62 13.61
N GLY A 147 37.60 9.99 14.37
CA GLY A 147 36.91 11.29 14.25
C GLY A 147 35.63 11.26 13.41
N GLY A 148 35.19 10.09 12.94
CA GLY A 148 33.94 9.92 12.21
C GLY A 148 32.71 10.31 13.03
N ARG A 149 31.87 11.21 12.49
CA ARG A 149 30.66 11.68 13.16
C ARG A 149 29.49 10.73 12.95
N THR A 150 28.62 10.57 13.94
CA THR A 150 27.35 9.84 13.83
C THR A 150 26.29 10.70 13.16
N THR A 151 26.24 10.63 11.83
CA THR A 151 25.37 11.45 10.98
C THR A 151 24.83 10.62 9.81
N GLN A 152 23.78 11.09 9.16
CA GLN A 152 23.17 10.41 8.00
C GLN A 152 24.15 10.15 6.85
N GLY A 153 25.17 11.00 6.70
CA GLY A 153 26.20 10.91 5.67
C GLY A 153 27.45 10.14 6.09
N ASN A 154 27.45 9.54 7.28
CA ASN A 154 28.55 8.68 7.71
C ASN A 154 28.08 7.37 8.34
N ILE A 155 26.77 7.09 8.34
CA ILE A 155 26.22 5.86 8.90
C ILE A 155 25.62 5.01 7.79
N ASP A 156 25.90 3.71 7.83
CA ASP A 156 25.43 2.72 6.87
C ASP A 156 25.00 1.41 7.55
N PRO A 157 24.04 0.66 6.98
CA PRO A 157 23.81 -0.70 7.41
C PRO A 157 24.92 -1.62 6.89
N CYS A 158 25.73 -2.16 7.78
CA CYS A 158 26.76 -3.12 7.45
C CYS A 158 26.48 -4.44 8.19
N CYS A 159 26.40 -5.55 7.46
CA CYS A 159 26.21 -6.84 8.11
C CYS A 159 27.52 -7.35 8.71
N PRO A 160 27.49 -8.25 9.70
CA PRO A 160 28.71 -8.77 10.34
C PRO A 160 29.76 -9.28 9.34
N ARG A 161 29.32 -9.91 8.23
CA ARG A 161 30.20 -10.40 7.16
C ARG A 161 30.92 -9.26 6.43
N HIS A 162 30.24 -8.17 6.09
CA HIS A 162 30.88 -7.07 5.35
C HIS A 162 31.54 -6.05 6.29
N HIS A 163 31.18 -6.05 7.57
CA HIS A 163 31.96 -5.39 8.61
C HIS A 163 33.37 -5.98 8.66
N LEU A 164 33.48 -7.32 8.67
CA LEU A 164 34.77 -8.02 8.55
C LEU A 164 35.56 -7.61 7.30
N TYR A 165 34.88 -7.36 6.18
CA TYR A 165 35.56 -6.99 4.93
C TYR A 165 36.31 -5.67 5.07
N LYS A 166 35.68 -4.70 5.74
CA LYS A 166 36.25 -3.37 6.01
C LYS A 166 37.41 -3.44 7.01
N HIS A 167 37.32 -4.27 8.05
CA HIS A 167 38.31 -4.32 9.12
C HIS A 167 39.51 -5.22 8.83
N GLU A 168 39.29 -6.39 8.22
CA GLU A 168 40.32 -7.44 8.13
C GLU A 168 40.74 -7.77 6.70
N LEU A 169 39.86 -7.57 5.72
CA LEU A 169 40.08 -8.10 4.36
C LEU A 169 40.48 -7.02 3.35
N GLY A 170 40.91 -5.85 3.80
CA GLY A 170 41.47 -4.79 2.96
C GLY A 170 40.47 -4.09 2.05
N TRP A 171 39.16 -4.26 2.26
CA TRP A 171 38.15 -3.47 1.56
C TRP A 171 38.07 -2.06 2.14
N ARG A 172 37.77 -1.09 1.28
CA ARG A 172 37.54 0.30 1.71
C ARG A 172 36.13 0.72 1.35
N LEU A 173 35.48 1.44 2.25
CA LEU A 173 34.15 2.00 2.06
C LEU A 173 34.22 3.53 2.11
N ARG A 174 33.50 4.19 1.21
CA ARG A 174 33.21 5.63 1.26
C ARG A 174 31.73 5.87 1.07
N GLN A 175 31.22 6.95 1.66
CA GLN A 175 29.86 7.43 1.47
C GLN A 175 29.91 8.86 0.89
N PRO A 176 30.01 9.03 -0.43
CA PRO A 176 30.07 10.36 -1.04
C PRO A 176 28.83 11.21 -0.73
N GLU A 177 27.66 10.57 -0.68
CA GLU A 177 26.38 11.18 -0.33
C GLU A 177 25.62 10.25 0.61
N PRO A 178 24.73 10.78 1.48
CA PRO A 178 23.90 9.96 2.35
C PRO A 178 23.16 8.85 1.57
N GLY A 179 23.47 7.59 1.87
CA GLY A 179 22.86 6.41 1.23
C GLY A 179 23.47 5.97 -0.11
N HIS A 180 24.51 6.66 -0.57
CA HIS A 180 25.31 6.27 -1.72
C HIS A 180 26.66 5.79 -1.24
N PHE A 181 27.08 4.59 -1.66
CA PHE A 181 28.28 3.95 -1.15
C PHE A 181 29.21 3.55 -2.28
N GLU A 182 30.50 3.69 -2.02
CA GLU A 182 31.57 3.25 -2.90
C GLU A 182 32.48 2.28 -2.15
N TRP A 183 32.39 1.01 -2.54
CA TRP A 183 33.26 -0.05 -2.05
C TRP A 183 34.45 -0.22 -2.99
N THR A 184 35.66 -0.24 -2.46
CA THR A 184 36.88 -0.59 -3.20
C THR A 184 37.40 -1.92 -2.68
N SER A 185 37.54 -2.89 -3.56
CA SER A 185 38.12 -4.20 -3.22
C SER A 185 39.64 -4.12 -3.07
N PRO A 186 40.28 -5.14 -2.45
CA PRO A 186 41.75 -5.23 -2.37
C PRO A 186 42.43 -5.16 -3.74
N LEU A 187 41.77 -5.69 -4.77
CA LEU A 187 42.21 -5.65 -6.18
C LEU A 187 41.84 -4.34 -6.88
N ARG A 188 41.50 -3.28 -6.13
CA ARG A 188 41.18 -1.93 -6.61
C ARG A 188 39.95 -1.84 -7.53
N ARG A 189 39.08 -2.85 -7.53
CA ARG A 189 37.79 -2.75 -8.23
C ARG A 189 36.81 -1.91 -7.41
N GLN A 190 36.06 -1.06 -8.07
CA GLN A 190 35.10 -0.18 -7.44
C GLN A 190 33.67 -0.68 -7.67
N TYR A 191 32.87 -0.64 -6.62
CA TYR A 191 31.46 -1.03 -6.63
C TYR A 191 30.65 0.10 -6.03
N ARG A 192 29.74 0.66 -6.82
CA ARG A 192 28.79 1.67 -6.37
C ARG A 192 27.50 1.01 -5.98
N THR A 193 26.97 1.37 -4.81
CA THR A 193 25.72 0.82 -4.29
C THR A 193 24.88 1.91 -3.67
N ARG A 194 23.58 1.65 -3.65
CA ARG A 194 22.55 2.45 -2.97
C ARG A 194 21.42 1.51 -2.58
N GLY A 195 20.58 1.92 -1.62
CA GLY A 195 19.40 1.13 -1.24
C GLY A 195 18.46 0.88 -2.43
N GLU A 196 17.65 -0.18 -2.37
CA GLU A 196 16.56 -0.38 -3.32
C GLU A 196 15.48 0.71 -3.18
N PRO A 197 14.80 1.12 -4.26
CA PRO A 197 13.69 2.06 -4.15
C PRO A 197 12.61 1.52 -3.21
N ILE A 198 12.04 2.41 -2.40
CA ILE A 198 11.02 2.09 -1.39
C ILE A 198 9.69 1.76 -2.08
N SER A 199 9.33 2.57 -3.07
CA SER A 199 8.14 2.42 -3.91
C SER A 199 8.55 2.27 -5.38
N PRO A 200 7.71 1.66 -6.24
CA PRO A 200 7.94 1.70 -7.68
C PRO A 200 8.08 3.16 -8.17
N PRO A 201 8.93 3.43 -9.17
CA PRO A 201 9.03 4.75 -9.79
C PRO A 201 7.65 5.22 -10.29
N LEU A 202 7.40 6.52 -10.23
CA LEU A 202 6.10 7.08 -10.65
C LEU A 202 5.76 6.77 -12.11
N CYS A 203 6.76 6.75 -13.00
CA CYS A 203 6.59 6.36 -14.41
C CYS A 203 6.19 4.89 -14.60
N SER A 204 6.33 4.05 -13.57
CA SER A 204 5.93 2.64 -13.59
C SER A 204 4.58 2.38 -12.94
N LEU A 205 3.98 3.40 -12.30
CA LEU A 205 2.64 3.26 -11.74
C LEU A 205 1.61 3.32 -12.87
N PRO A 206 0.65 2.38 -12.92
CA PRO A 206 -0.45 2.47 -13.88
C PRO A 206 -1.21 3.77 -13.59
N ARG A 207 -1.36 4.61 -14.62
CA ARG A 207 -2.26 5.78 -14.54
C ARG A 207 -3.65 5.21 -14.28
N VAL A 208 -4.24 5.51 -13.12
CA VAL A 208 -5.66 5.21 -12.89
C VAL A 208 -6.43 6.08 -13.87
N ILE A 209 -6.77 5.51 -15.03
CA ILE A 209 -7.74 6.13 -15.91
C ILE A 209 -9.06 6.05 -15.14
N PRO A 210 -9.70 7.18 -14.79
CA PRO A 210 -11.03 7.11 -14.20
C PRO A 210 -11.91 6.26 -15.11
N GLU A 211 -12.62 5.29 -14.52
CA GLU A 211 -13.61 4.50 -15.23
C GLU A 211 -14.53 5.48 -15.96
N PRO A 212 -14.75 5.32 -17.29
CA PRO A 212 -15.62 6.23 -18.01
C PRO A 212 -16.95 6.30 -17.27
N ALA A 213 -17.44 7.52 -17.06
CA ALA A 213 -18.71 7.74 -16.40
C ALA A 213 -19.76 6.79 -17.02
N PRO A 214 -20.63 6.16 -16.21
CA PRO A 214 -21.70 5.34 -16.75
C PRO A 214 -22.43 6.16 -17.82
N PRO A 215 -22.75 5.58 -18.99
CA PRO A 215 -23.43 6.33 -20.04
C PRO A 215 -24.67 6.97 -19.44
N GLU A 216 -24.84 8.28 -19.67
CA GLU A 216 -26.06 8.97 -19.26
C GLU A 216 -27.26 8.16 -19.75
N PRO A 217 -28.33 8.02 -18.95
CA PRO A 217 -29.51 7.30 -19.39
C PRO A 217 -29.97 7.95 -20.69
N ALA A 218 -30.00 7.17 -21.77
CA ALA A 218 -30.48 7.65 -23.05
C ALA A 218 -31.84 8.29 -22.81
N LEU A 219 -31.95 9.59 -23.10
CA LEU A 219 -33.23 10.28 -23.19
C LEU A 219 -34.13 9.39 -24.04
N ALA A 220 -35.18 8.85 -23.44
CA ALA A 220 -36.15 8.04 -24.14
C ALA A 220 -36.69 8.88 -25.30
N VAL A 221 -36.28 8.55 -26.51
CA VAL A 221 -36.90 9.09 -27.71
C VAL A 221 -38.30 8.49 -27.70
N HIS A 222 -39.28 9.29 -27.29
CA HIS A 222 -40.68 8.96 -27.48
C HIS A 222 -40.90 8.75 -28.99
N PRO A 223 -41.35 7.58 -29.44
CA PRO A 223 -41.73 7.42 -30.83
C PRO A 223 -42.87 8.40 -31.14
N PRO A 224 -42.87 9.04 -32.32
CA PRO A 224 -43.98 9.89 -32.72
C PRO A 224 -45.26 9.05 -32.80
N ASP A 225 -46.32 9.62 -32.21
CA ASP A 225 -47.65 9.03 -32.13
C ASP A 225 -48.31 9.11 -33.50
N ASP A 226 -48.22 8.04 -34.29
CA ASP A 226 -48.96 7.91 -35.56
C ASP A 226 -49.23 6.42 -35.85
N GLN A 227 -50.32 5.89 -35.27
CA GLN A 227 -50.83 4.57 -35.63
C GLN A 227 -51.88 4.71 -36.75
N PRO A 228 -51.71 4.08 -37.93
CA PRO A 228 -52.81 3.86 -38.85
C PRO A 228 -53.71 2.71 -38.33
N THR A 229 -55.01 2.95 -38.30
CA THR A 229 -56.04 1.96 -37.98
C THR A 229 -56.03 0.83 -39.02
N ILE A 230 -55.65 -0.39 -38.61
CA ILE A 230 -55.82 -1.60 -39.43
C ILE A 230 -56.96 -2.45 -38.84
N LEU A 231 -57.93 -2.76 -39.70
CA LEU A 231 -59.10 -3.59 -39.45
C LEU A 231 -58.70 -4.97 -38.90
N ARG A 232 -59.22 -5.30 -37.71
CA ARG A 232 -59.00 -6.58 -37.03
C ARG A 232 -59.87 -7.66 -37.67
N LEU A 233 -59.26 -8.69 -38.28
CA LEU A 233 -59.97 -9.91 -38.66
C LEU A 233 -60.31 -10.75 -37.40
N PRO A 234 -61.47 -11.45 -37.38
CA PRO A 234 -61.88 -12.30 -36.27
C PRO A 234 -61.00 -13.56 -36.14
N PRO A 235 -60.85 -14.11 -34.91
CA PRO A 235 -59.97 -15.25 -34.62
C PRO A 235 -60.50 -16.59 -35.18
N PRO A 236 -59.61 -17.54 -35.54
CA PRO A 236 -60.00 -18.89 -35.95
C PRO A 236 -60.41 -19.79 -34.77
N GLU A 237 -61.33 -20.72 -35.04
CA GLU A 237 -61.92 -21.69 -34.10
C GLU A 237 -60.91 -22.67 -33.47
N THR A 238 -61.15 -23.00 -32.20
CA THR A 238 -60.34 -23.88 -31.34
C THR A 238 -60.50 -25.36 -31.71
N ALA A 239 -59.40 -26.09 -31.86
CA ALA A 239 -59.40 -27.55 -32.04
C ALA A 239 -59.74 -28.31 -30.72
N PRO A 240 -60.35 -29.52 -30.78
CA PRO A 240 -60.84 -30.24 -29.60
C PRO A 240 -59.74 -30.99 -28.80
N GLN A 241 -59.96 -31.11 -27.49
CA GLN A 241 -59.09 -31.79 -26.50
C GLN A 241 -59.16 -33.33 -26.60
N PRO A 242 -58.05 -34.06 -26.33
CA PRO A 242 -58.04 -35.53 -26.28
C PRO A 242 -58.69 -36.10 -25.01
N PRO A 243 -59.31 -37.29 -25.07
CA PRO A 243 -60.10 -37.86 -23.97
C PRO A 243 -59.26 -38.48 -22.83
N PRO A 244 -59.81 -38.55 -21.60
CA PRO A 244 -59.13 -39.04 -20.41
C PRO A 244 -59.03 -40.58 -20.32
N ALA A 245 -58.02 -41.07 -19.60
CA ALA A 245 -57.72 -42.48 -19.39
C ALA A 245 -58.72 -43.19 -18.43
N PRO A 246 -58.99 -44.51 -18.62
CA PRO A 246 -60.00 -45.24 -17.84
C PRO A 246 -59.51 -45.70 -16.45
N THR A 247 -60.39 -45.57 -15.46
CA THR A 247 -60.26 -46.07 -14.08
C THR A 247 -60.77 -47.51 -13.92
N ALA A 248 -60.10 -48.31 -13.09
CA ALA A 248 -60.46 -49.70 -12.75
C ALA A 248 -61.77 -49.80 -11.95
N PRO A 249 -62.54 -50.90 -12.09
CA PRO A 249 -63.89 -51.01 -11.53
C PRO A 249 -63.89 -51.38 -10.05
N THR A 250 -64.73 -50.71 -9.26
CA THR A 250 -65.22 -51.23 -7.97
C THR A 250 -66.67 -51.63 -8.19
N GLY A 251 -66.95 -52.93 -8.07
CA GLY A 251 -68.26 -53.50 -8.33
C GLY A 251 -69.33 -53.06 -7.33
N SER A 252 -70.55 -52.93 -7.82
CA SER A 252 -71.77 -52.93 -7.03
C SER A 252 -72.74 -53.90 -7.68
N ALA A 253 -73.27 -54.84 -6.91
CA ALA A 253 -74.30 -55.78 -7.35
C ALA A 253 -75.25 -56.01 -6.18
N TYR A 254 -76.38 -55.30 -6.18
CA TYR A 254 -77.70 -55.75 -5.69
C TYR A 254 -78.74 -54.74 -6.19
N ASP A 255 -79.58 -55.14 -7.16
CA ASP A 255 -81.00 -55.46 -6.91
C ASP A 255 -81.72 -55.86 -8.20
N LEU A 256 -82.46 -56.97 -8.13
CA LEU A 256 -83.37 -57.53 -9.14
C LEU A 256 -84.79 -57.01 -8.90
N PRO A 257 -85.58 -56.82 -9.97
CA PRO A 257 -86.95 -57.35 -9.97
C PRO A 257 -87.45 -57.71 -11.40
N PRO A 258 -88.71 -58.16 -11.59
CA PRO A 258 -89.45 -59.21 -10.88
C PRO A 258 -90.09 -60.22 -11.86
N PHE A 259 -90.42 -61.42 -11.35
CA PHE A 259 -91.62 -62.19 -11.71
C PHE A 259 -92.28 -62.64 -10.42
#